data_AF-A0A9Q4DTF4-F1
#
_entry.id   AF-A0A9Q4DTF4-F1
#
_cell.length_a   1.000
_cell.length_b   1.000
_cell.length_c   1.000
_cell.angle_alpha   90.00
_cell.angle_beta   90.00
_cell.angle_gamma   90.00
#
_symmetry.space_group_name_H-M   'P 1'
#
loop_
_entity.id
_entity.type
_entity.pdbx_description
1 polymer ?
#
loop_
_entity_poly.entity_id
_entity_poly.type
_entity_poly.pdbx_seq_one_letter_code
_entity_poly.pdbx_strand_id
1 'polypeptide(L)'
;MGNDVQKAEKVALKAGGEIIADEQRRGVNVSDKQQPHIKDNITVSSPQETKDSEIFVSVGPNKKVAYRARFLEYGTSKMSPHPFIEKSVDTAEGKATDVMERIITGAIK
;
A
#
# COMPACT_ATOMS: atom_id res chain seq x y z
N MET A 1 -21.60 10.80 15.68
CA MET A 1 -20.36 11.59 15.68
C MET A 1 -19.13 10.70 15.86
N GLY A 2 -18.81 10.16 17.04
CA GLY A 2 -17.59 9.33 17.23
C GLY A 2 -17.50 8.08 16.32
N ASN A 3 -18.60 7.34 16.15
CA ASN A 3 -18.63 6.15 15.29
C ASN A 3 -18.54 6.45 13.79
N ASP A 4 -18.94 7.65 13.37
CA ASP A 4 -18.97 8.04 11.95
C ASP A 4 -17.58 8.47 11.49
N VAL A 5 -16.85 9.18 12.37
CA VAL A 5 -15.45 9.56 12.16
C VAL A 5 -14.55 8.32 12.08
N GLN A 6 -14.69 7.35 13.00
CA GLN A 6 -13.91 6.11 12.95
C GLN A 6 -14.17 5.30 11.66
N LYS A 7 -15.40 5.30 11.15
CA LYS A 7 -15.70 4.67 9.85
C LYS A 7 -15.03 5.43 8.70
N ALA A 8 -15.07 6.76 8.74
CA ALA A 8 -14.43 7.60 7.74
C ALA A 8 -12.91 7.41 7.73
N GLU A 9 -12.26 7.30 8.90
CA GLU A 9 -10.83 7.00 9.03
C GLU A 9 -10.46 5.67 8.38
N LYS A 10 -11.24 4.60 8.63
CA LYS A 10 -11.03 3.29 8.01
C LYS A 10 -11.15 3.33 6.49
N VAL A 11 -12.11 4.12 5.97
CA VAL A 11 -12.29 4.33 4.53
C VAL A 11 -11.14 5.15 3.94
N ALA A 12 -10.73 6.21 4.63
CA ALA A 12 -9.62 7.07 4.25
C ALA A 12 -8.31 6.26 4.14
N LEU A 13 -7.95 5.52 5.19
CA LEU A 13 -6.74 4.69 5.21
C LEU A 13 -6.72 3.69 4.06
N LYS A 14 -7.86 3.04 3.79
CA LYS A 14 -7.95 2.10 2.67
C LYS A 14 -7.80 2.80 1.31
N ALA A 15 -8.41 3.98 1.14
CA ALA A 15 -8.30 4.76 -0.09
C ALA A 15 -6.85 5.24 -0.33
N GLY A 16 -6.18 5.78 0.70
CA GLY A 16 -4.77 6.14 0.63
C GLY A 16 -3.87 4.94 0.34
N GLY A 17 -4.16 3.80 0.98
CA GLY A 17 -3.45 2.55 0.74
C GLY A 17 -3.56 2.04 -0.70
N GLU A 18 -4.73 2.17 -1.35
CA GLU A 18 -4.91 1.77 -2.75
C GLU A 18 -4.13 2.67 -3.72
N ILE A 19 -4.00 3.97 -3.42
CA ILE A 19 -3.19 4.89 -4.22
C ILE A 19 -1.71 4.47 -4.20
N ILE A 20 -1.19 4.12 -3.02
CA ILE A 20 0.18 3.60 -2.89
C ILE A 20 0.29 2.24 -3.60
N ALA A 21 -0.69 1.35 -3.42
CA ALA A 21 -0.72 0.05 -4.07
C ALA A 21 -0.68 0.18 -5.61
N ASP A 22 -1.42 1.13 -6.18
CA ASP A 22 -1.42 1.39 -7.62
C ASP A 22 -0.05 1.84 -8.14
N GLU A 23 0.67 2.69 -7.39
CA GLU A 23 2.03 3.04 -7.80
C GLU A 23 3.02 1.89 -7.61
N GLN A 24 2.87 1.04 -6.59
CA GLN A 24 3.65 -0.22 -6.52
C GLN A 24 3.39 -1.12 -7.74
N ARG A 25 2.13 -1.25 -8.17
CA ARG A 25 1.73 -2.05 -9.34
C ARG A 25 2.31 -1.50 -10.64
N ARG A 26 2.51 -0.19 -10.75
CA ARG A 26 3.14 0.48 -11.89
C ARG A 26 4.66 0.36 -11.87
N GLY A 27 5.27 0.45 -10.69
CA GLY A 27 6.72 0.41 -10.51
C GLY A 27 7.34 -0.98 -10.57
N VAL A 28 6.58 -2.05 -10.32
CA VAL A 28 7.12 -3.40 -10.29
C VAL A 28 7.27 -4.00 -11.70
N ASN A 29 8.43 -4.60 -11.97
CA ASN A 29 8.71 -5.29 -13.23
C ASN A 29 7.88 -6.59 -13.37
N VAL A 30 7.47 -6.89 -14.60
CA VAL A 30 6.67 -8.08 -14.94
C VAL A 30 7.39 -8.90 -16.01
N SER A 31 7.40 -10.23 -15.83
CA SER A 31 7.95 -11.17 -16.80
C SER A 31 6.86 -11.71 -17.73
N ASP A 32 7.26 -12.32 -18.83
CA ASP A 32 6.41 -13.10 -19.74
C ASP A 32 6.07 -14.52 -19.23
N LYS A 33 6.71 -14.95 -18.13
CA LYS A 33 6.53 -16.30 -17.56
C LYS A 33 5.15 -16.46 -16.93
N GLN A 34 4.54 -17.63 -17.13
CA GLN A 34 3.28 -18.00 -16.47
C GLN A 34 3.52 -18.37 -14.99
N GLN A 35 3.57 -17.36 -14.14
CA GLN A 35 3.74 -17.47 -12.69
C GLN A 35 2.94 -16.37 -11.97
N PRO A 36 2.66 -16.50 -10.67
CA PRO A 36 2.07 -15.40 -9.91
C PRO A 36 2.98 -14.16 -9.94
N HIS A 37 2.51 -13.08 -10.55
CA HIS A 37 3.26 -11.83 -10.62
C HIS A 37 3.05 -10.97 -9.38
N ILE A 38 4.11 -10.28 -8.96
CA ILE A 38 4.04 -9.33 -7.83
C ILE A 38 2.98 -8.26 -8.12
N LYS A 39 2.95 -7.73 -9.35
CA LYS A 39 1.97 -6.75 -9.82
C LYS A 39 0.53 -7.14 -9.47
N ASP A 40 0.15 -8.37 -9.80
CA ASP A 40 -1.23 -8.86 -9.60
C ASP A 40 -1.51 -9.26 -8.14
N ASN A 41 -0.49 -9.26 -7.28
CA ASN A 41 -0.56 -9.75 -5.91
C ASN A 41 -0.20 -8.66 -4.88
N ILE A 42 -0.15 -7.38 -5.28
CA ILE A 42 -0.09 -6.24 -4.37
C ILE A 42 -1.50 -5.98 -3.81
N THR A 43 -1.60 -5.98 -2.49
CA THR A 43 -2.85 -5.91 -1.74
C THR A 43 -2.80 -4.83 -0.68
N VAL A 44 -3.96 -4.27 -0.36
CA VAL A 44 -4.20 -3.44 0.83
C VAL A 44 -4.95 -4.28 1.85
N SER A 45 -4.45 -4.36 3.08
CA SER A 45 -5.11 -5.09 4.15
C SER A 45 -6.44 -4.44 4.54
N SER A 46 -7.28 -5.18 5.25
CA SER A 46 -8.32 -4.55 6.06
C SER A 46 -7.68 -3.62 7.10
N PRO A 47 -8.35 -2.54 7.52
CA PRO A 47 -7.89 -1.70 8.61
C PRO A 47 -7.68 -2.53 9.89
N GLN A 48 -6.52 -2.38 10.51
CA GLN A 48 -6.12 -3.05 11.75
C GLN A 48 -5.87 -2.02 12.83
N GLU A 49 -6.08 -2.39 14.09
CA GLU A 49 -5.82 -1.54 15.24
C GLU A 49 -4.53 -2.02 15.93
N THR A 50 -3.65 -1.09 16.31
CA THR A 50 -2.47 -1.38 17.13
C THR A 50 -2.87 -1.56 18.59
N LYS A 51 -1.91 -1.95 19.44
CA LYS A 51 -2.14 -2.00 20.90
C LYS A 51 -2.40 -0.61 21.50
N ASP A 52 -1.97 0.44 20.81
CA ASP A 52 -2.08 1.84 21.21
C ASP A 52 -3.30 2.53 20.58
N SER A 53 -4.25 1.75 20.05
CA SER A 53 -5.49 2.22 19.39
C SER A 53 -5.27 3.07 18.12
N GLU A 54 -4.14 2.90 17.44
CA GLU A 54 -3.92 3.49 16.12
C GLU A 54 -4.47 2.56 15.03
N ILE A 55 -5.20 3.11 14.06
CA ILE A 55 -5.71 2.35 12.93
C ILE A 55 -4.74 2.47 11.75
N PHE A 56 -4.35 1.35 11.15
CA PHE A 56 -3.47 1.32 9.99
C PHE A 56 -3.91 0.29 8.95
N VAL A 57 -3.38 0.42 7.73
CA VAL A 57 -3.47 -0.59 6.67
C VAL A 57 -2.07 -0.99 6.23
N SER A 58 -1.89 -2.26 5.92
CA SER A 58 -0.64 -2.75 5.32
C SER A 58 -0.79 -2.78 3.81
N VAL A 59 0.18 -2.21 3.10
CA VAL A 59 0.23 -2.20 1.64
C VAL A 59 1.44 -2.99 1.17
N GLY A 60 1.21 -3.95 0.29
CA GLY A 60 2.31 -4.68 -0.33
C GLY A 60 1.94 -6.04 -0.91
N PRO A 61 2.95 -6.79 -1.37
CA PRO A 61 2.77 -8.10 -1.96
C PRO A 61 2.25 -9.12 -0.94
N ASN A 62 1.29 -9.95 -1.35
CA ASN A 62 0.79 -11.01 -0.50
C ASN A 62 1.84 -12.11 -0.22
N LYS A 63 1.55 -13.01 0.72
CA LYS A 63 2.47 -14.06 1.17
C LYS A 63 3.01 -14.98 0.06
N LYS A 64 2.29 -15.14 -1.06
CA LYS A 64 2.71 -16.01 -2.18
C LYS A 64 3.92 -15.46 -2.93
N VAL A 65 4.04 -14.14 -2.99
CA VAL A 65 5.04 -13.43 -3.80
C VAL A 65 5.96 -12.53 -2.98
N ALA A 66 5.69 -12.35 -1.68
CA ALA A 66 6.44 -11.47 -0.79
C ALA A 66 7.94 -11.77 -0.76
N TYR A 67 8.35 -13.04 -0.82
CA TYR A 67 9.77 -13.41 -0.84
C TYR A 67 10.48 -12.89 -2.10
N ARG A 68 9.81 -12.87 -3.26
CA ARG A 68 10.37 -12.34 -4.50
C ARG A 68 10.47 -10.84 -4.49
N ALA A 69 9.47 -10.17 -3.91
CA ALA A 69 9.49 -8.73 -3.77
C ALA A 69 10.68 -8.27 -2.90
N ARG A 70 11.03 -9.00 -1.85
CA ARG A 70 12.23 -8.71 -1.04
C ARG A 70 13.52 -8.72 -1.86
N PHE A 71 13.64 -9.60 -2.85
CA PHE A 71 14.81 -9.62 -3.73
C PHE A 71 14.89 -8.38 -4.63
N LEU A 72 13.74 -7.80 -4.99
CA LEU A 72 13.70 -6.54 -5.74
C LEU A 72 14.01 -5.36 -4.82
N GLU A 73 13.42 -5.29 -3.63
CA GLU A 73 13.66 -4.18 -2.69
C GLU A 73 15.11 -4.10 -2.22
N TYR A 74 15.70 -5.22 -1.80
CA TYR A 74 17.03 -5.22 -1.18
C TYR A 74 18.15 -5.66 -2.12
N GLY A 75 17.81 -6.23 -3.28
CA GLY A 75 18.78 -6.86 -4.15
C GLY A 75 19.23 -8.22 -3.63
N THR A 76 20.20 -8.80 -4.34
CA THR A 76 20.85 -10.07 -3.99
C THR A 76 22.34 -9.94 -4.27
N SER A 77 23.14 -10.93 -3.89
CA SER A 77 24.58 -10.94 -4.16
C SER A 77 24.96 -10.79 -5.64
N LYS A 78 24.02 -11.01 -6.58
CA LYS A 78 24.24 -10.96 -8.03
C LYS A 78 23.30 -10.00 -8.77
N MET A 79 22.47 -9.24 -8.05
CA MET A 79 21.50 -8.32 -8.65
C MET A 79 21.33 -7.09 -7.76
N SER A 80 21.49 -5.89 -8.33
CA SER A 80 21.21 -4.63 -7.63
C SER A 80 19.72 -4.49 -7.27
N PRO A 81 19.38 -3.76 -6.19
CA PRO A 81 18.00 -3.50 -5.82
C PRO A 81 17.27 -2.68 -6.88
N HIS A 82 16.02 -3.04 -7.13
CA HIS A 82 15.04 -2.32 -7.94
C HIS A 82 13.82 -2.03 -7.06
N PRO A 83 13.95 -1.14 -6.06
CA PRO A 83 12.90 -0.91 -5.08
C PRO A 83 11.70 -0.25 -5.76
N PHE A 84 10.51 -0.76 -5.46
CA PHE A 84 9.22 -0.27 -5.95
C PHE A 84 8.28 0.09 -4.79
N ILE A 85 8.47 -0.49 -3.61
CA ILE A 85 7.69 -0.18 -2.40
C ILE A 85 8.06 1.21 -1.89
N GLU A 86 9.33 1.46 -1.56
CA GLU A 86 9.76 2.77 -1.03
C GLU A 86 9.46 3.89 -2.03
N LYS A 87 9.84 3.70 -3.30
CA LYS A 87 9.57 4.67 -4.37
C LYS A 87 8.09 4.97 -4.58
N SER A 88 7.20 3.98 -4.36
CA SER A 88 5.76 4.21 -4.48
C SER A 88 5.25 5.15 -3.39
N VAL A 89 5.81 5.08 -2.18
CA VAL A 89 5.44 5.98 -1.09
C VAL A 89 5.91 7.39 -1.44
N ASP A 90 7.18 7.57 -1.78
CA ASP A 90 7.74 8.88 -2.16
C ASP A 90 6.94 9.56 -3.27
N THR A 91 6.45 8.78 -4.24
CA THR A 91 5.71 9.29 -5.39
C THR A 91 4.24 9.59 -5.06
N ALA A 92 3.62 8.76 -4.22
CA ALA A 92 2.17 8.73 -4.04
C ALA A 92 1.69 9.34 -2.72
N GLU A 93 2.59 9.59 -1.75
CA GLU A 93 2.27 10.07 -0.41
C GLU A 93 1.38 11.32 -0.44
N GLY A 94 1.75 12.34 -1.22
CA GLY A 94 0.95 13.56 -1.34
C GLY A 94 -0.48 13.29 -1.80
N LYS A 95 -0.66 12.44 -2.83
CA LYS A 95 -1.99 12.08 -3.34
C LYS A 95 -2.79 11.24 -2.35
N ALA A 96 -2.11 10.33 -1.64
CA ALA A 96 -2.74 9.51 -0.61
C ALA A 96 -3.26 10.39 0.52
N THR A 97 -2.45 11.33 1.01
CA THR A 97 -2.81 12.28 2.06
C THR A 97 -3.96 13.19 1.65
N ASP A 98 -3.92 13.76 0.45
CA ASP A 98 -5.01 14.59 -0.08
C ASP A 98 -6.36 13.87 -0.10
N VAL A 99 -6.38 12.59 -0.49
CA VAL A 99 -7.61 11.79 -0.53
C VAL A 99 -8.09 11.43 0.86
N MET A 100 -7.17 11.08 1.76
CA MET A 100 -7.50 10.80 3.16
C MET A 100 -8.12 12.02 3.84
N GLU A 101 -7.53 13.20 3.68
CA GLU A 101 -8.03 14.46 4.25
C GLU A 101 -9.45 14.76 3.74
N ARG A 102 -9.68 14.68 2.42
CA ARG A 102 -11.01 14.91 1.83
C ARG A 102 -12.09 14.00 2.41
N ILE A 103 -11.77 12.72 2.63
CA ILE A 103 -12.72 11.75 3.20
C ILE A 103 -13.02 12.09 4.66
N ILE A 104 -12.00 12.39 5.46
CA ILE A 104 -12.15 12.69 6.88
C ILE A 104 -12.91 14.01 7.08
N THR A 105 -12.51 15.10 6.40
CA THR A 105 -13.20 16.39 6.49
C THR A 105 -14.65 16.30 6.00
N GLY A 106 -14.91 15.51 4.97
CA GLY A 106 -16.26 15.28 4.45
C GLY A 106 -17.19 14.56 5.45
N ALA A 107 -16.64 13.81 6.40
CA ALA A 107 -17.40 13.11 7.43
C ALA A 107 -17.63 13.93 8.72
N ILE A 108 -16.85 15.00 8.91
CA ILE A 108 -16.96 15.91 10.06
C ILE A 108 -18.00 17.01 9.82
N LYS A 109 -18.24 17.35 8.55
CA LYS A 109 -19.18 18.39 8.12
C LYS A 109 -20.62 17.88 8.08
#